data_AF-A0A9Y6JFU5-F1
#
_entry.id   AF-A0A9Y6JFU5-F1
#
_cell.length_a   1.000
_cell.length_b   1.000
_cell.length_c   1.000
_cell.angle_alpha   90.00
_cell.angle_beta   90.00
_cell.angle_gamma   90.00
#
_symmetry.space_group_name_H-M   'P 1'
#
loop_
_entity.id
_entity.type
_entity.pdbx_description
1 polymer ?
#
loop_
_entity_poly.entity_id
_entity_poly.type
_entity_poly.pdbx_seq_one_letter_code
_entity_poly.pdbx_strand_id
1 'polypeptide(L)'
;MMQHSSNWTKLEPGVNTTDADKAPTYSLQSEAGDFECSVSGLRWVCKEKISFQYHFCSWGGHMERVESRQYMPAGPVIDVAVTAGQLSEMHLPHWVCIDDIPDKFAVLHLDDCGDFVEEVREVTASHVKLNELTYFPKAVVMKMGPPVKISCNVLLYYKPNTPFLKLHVFVIPNDPALQRKVDKQELCYGYEKITKPRPDEYLKMHHGFSLTADTDSAEIQPKKITLRYNGQDSNFYEVYIENPKGCFNLKLQYALSKKYEPVYEPVWTCKLQKDDHPKSGYGEGPRSSRGVTGVTTVDKHCE
;
A
#
# COMPACT_ATOMS: atom_id res chain seq x y z
N MET A 1 -1.40 19.58 21.60
CA MET A 1 -0.81 18.34 21.05
C MET A 1 0.41 17.98 21.89
N MET A 2 0.32 16.94 22.71
CA MET A 2 1.51 16.34 23.31
C MET A 2 2.09 15.38 22.27
N GLN A 3 3.21 15.75 21.65
CA GLN A 3 4.04 14.79 20.95
C GLN A 3 4.62 13.85 22.00
N HIS A 4 4.03 12.66 22.17
CA HIS A 4 4.77 11.54 22.73
C HIS A 4 5.78 11.08 21.67
N SER A 5 6.90 11.80 21.59
CA SER A 5 8.11 11.33 20.93
C SER A 5 8.58 10.09 21.69
N SER A 6 8.07 8.94 21.28
CA SER A 6 8.54 7.66 21.78
C SER A 6 9.86 7.39 21.03
N ASN A 7 10.98 7.36 21.74
CA ASN A 7 12.32 7.17 21.18
C ASN A 7 12.55 5.70 20.79
N TRP A 8 11.80 5.20 19.81
CA TRP A 8 12.00 3.87 19.27
C TRP A 8 13.30 3.82 18.45
N THR A 9 14.15 2.84 18.73
CA THR A 9 15.37 2.60 17.94
C THR A 9 14.98 1.95 16.61
N LYS A 10 15.25 2.62 15.49
CA LYS A 10 14.92 2.07 14.17
C LYS A 10 15.89 0.96 13.77
N LEU A 11 15.35 -0.17 13.37
CA LEU A 11 16.10 -1.32 12.84
C LEU A 11 15.62 -1.67 11.44
N GLU A 12 16.58 -1.95 10.56
CA GLU A 12 16.31 -2.48 9.24
C GLU A 12 16.33 -4.02 9.28
N PRO A 13 15.27 -4.70 8.80
CA PRO A 13 15.22 -6.16 8.82
C PRO A 13 16.11 -6.76 7.73
N GLY A 14 16.67 -7.94 8.00
CA GLY A 14 17.21 -8.79 6.95
C GLY A 14 16.09 -9.34 6.07
N VAL A 15 16.26 -9.32 4.74
CA VAL A 15 15.23 -9.78 3.79
C VAL A 15 15.65 -11.09 3.15
N ASN A 16 14.82 -12.13 3.33
CA ASN A 16 15.00 -13.43 2.70
C ASN A 16 13.90 -13.66 1.66
N THR A 17 14.32 -13.79 0.41
CA THR A 17 13.44 -14.07 -0.73
C THR A 17 13.80 -15.46 -1.27
N THR A 18 13.19 -16.50 -0.72
CA THR A 18 13.51 -17.90 -1.09
C THR A 18 12.97 -18.29 -2.47
N ASP A 19 11.94 -17.58 -2.94
CA ASP A 19 11.25 -17.81 -4.22
C ASP A 19 10.65 -16.47 -4.69
N ALA A 20 10.72 -16.18 -6.00
CA ALA A 20 10.13 -14.98 -6.60
C ALA A 20 8.60 -14.93 -6.38
N ASP A 21 7.96 -16.10 -6.26
CA ASP A 21 6.52 -16.18 -6.11
C ASP A 21 6.04 -16.03 -4.66
N LYS A 22 6.90 -16.33 -3.68
CA LYS A 22 6.56 -16.27 -2.25
C LYS A 22 6.81 -14.92 -1.62
N ALA A 23 6.04 -14.61 -0.57
CA ALA A 23 6.24 -13.40 0.22
C ALA A 23 7.65 -13.37 0.81
N PRO A 24 8.37 -12.23 0.72
CA PRO A 24 9.64 -12.10 1.39
C PRO A 24 9.42 -12.26 2.90
N THR A 25 10.32 -13.01 3.53
CA THR A 25 10.39 -13.13 4.98
C THR A 25 11.41 -12.16 5.50
N TYR A 26 11.03 -11.37 6.50
CA TYR A 26 11.87 -10.37 7.13
C TYR A 26 12.35 -10.91 8.48
N SER A 27 13.64 -10.77 8.78
CA SER A 27 14.25 -11.23 10.02
C SER A 27 14.77 -10.06 10.84
N LEU A 28 14.46 -10.03 12.13
CA LEU A 28 14.90 -9.01 13.07
C LEU A 28 15.56 -9.65 14.28
N GLN A 29 16.59 -8.98 14.80
CA GLN A 29 17.27 -9.32 16.03
C GLN A 29 17.58 -8.04 16.80
N SER A 30 17.37 -8.06 18.10
CA SER A 30 17.67 -6.94 18.98
C SER A 30 18.12 -7.42 20.35
N GLU A 31 18.93 -6.61 21.03
CA GLU A 31 19.17 -6.72 22.47
C GLU A 31 17.99 -6.09 23.24
N ALA A 32 18.06 -6.05 24.57
CA ALA A 32 17.02 -5.43 25.39
C ALA A 32 16.82 -3.94 25.04
N GLY A 33 15.56 -3.52 24.93
CA GLY A 33 15.18 -2.14 24.59
C GLY A 33 13.91 -2.03 23.76
N ASP A 34 13.71 -0.84 23.20
CA ASP A 34 12.52 -0.42 22.45
C ASP A 34 12.89 -0.14 21.00
N PHE A 35 12.27 -0.87 20.06
CA PHE A 35 12.64 -0.82 18.65
C PHE A 35 11.44 -0.64 17.71
N GLU A 36 11.70 -0.07 16.53
CA GLU A 36 10.75 0.05 15.42
C GLU A 36 11.37 -0.49 14.13
N CYS A 37 10.65 -1.34 13.41
CA CYS A 37 11.10 -1.84 12.11
C CYS A 37 10.93 -0.76 11.04
N SER A 38 12.00 -0.44 10.31
CA SER A 38 11.96 0.60 9.27
C SER A 38 11.08 0.23 8.06
N VAL A 39 10.79 -1.06 7.85
CA VAL A 39 10.00 -1.56 6.71
C VAL A 39 8.54 -1.75 7.10
N SER A 40 8.26 -2.47 8.19
CA SER A 40 6.88 -2.77 8.59
C SER A 40 6.27 -1.75 9.53
N GLY A 41 7.08 -0.95 10.22
CA GLY A 41 6.61 -0.13 11.33
C GLY A 41 6.27 -0.94 12.58
N LEU A 42 6.48 -2.26 12.61
CA LEU A 42 6.31 -3.03 13.85
C LEU A 42 7.15 -2.42 14.97
N ARG A 43 6.54 -2.20 16.13
CA ARG A 43 7.25 -1.79 17.35
C ARG A 43 7.26 -2.91 18.36
N TRP A 44 8.36 -3.06 19.08
CA TRP A 44 8.46 -4.06 20.12
C TRP A 44 9.36 -3.62 21.27
N VAL A 45 9.05 -4.14 22.45
CA VAL A 45 9.87 -4.03 23.65
C VAL A 45 10.32 -5.41 24.06
N CYS A 46 11.59 -5.52 24.42
CA CYS A 46 12.18 -6.76 24.92
C CYS A 46 13.13 -6.48 26.08
N LYS A 47 13.17 -7.39 27.06
CA LYS A 47 14.02 -7.29 28.25
C LYS A 47 15.33 -8.06 28.12
N GLU A 48 15.45 -8.84 27.06
CA GLU A 48 16.59 -9.69 26.74
C GLU A 48 16.77 -9.71 25.22
N LYS A 49 17.82 -10.39 24.76
CA LYS A 49 18.05 -10.62 23.34
C LYS A 49 16.90 -11.43 22.75
N ILE A 50 16.35 -10.93 21.64
CA ILE A 50 15.30 -11.64 20.90
C ILE A 50 15.66 -11.77 19.42
N SER A 51 15.03 -12.72 18.76
CA SER A 51 15.01 -12.83 17.31
C SER A 51 13.66 -13.31 16.85
N PHE A 52 13.14 -12.70 15.79
CA PHE A 52 11.86 -13.10 15.21
C PHE A 52 11.86 -12.84 13.70
N GLN A 53 10.95 -13.52 13.03
CA GLN A 53 10.66 -13.32 11.61
C GLN A 53 9.25 -12.79 11.45
N TYR A 54 9.02 -12.08 10.36
CA TYR A 54 7.67 -11.68 9.97
C TYR A 54 7.49 -11.66 8.46
N HIS A 55 6.24 -11.72 8.02
CA HIS A 55 5.86 -11.42 6.64
C HIS A 55 4.48 -10.75 6.57
N PHE A 56 4.24 -10.04 5.48
CA PHE A 56 2.93 -9.46 5.21
C PHE A 56 2.02 -10.49 4.55
N CYS A 57 0.80 -10.63 5.08
CA CYS A 57 -0.21 -11.52 4.53
C CYS A 57 -1.28 -10.71 3.77
N SER A 58 -1.90 -11.36 2.79
CA SER A 58 -3.01 -10.77 2.06
C SER A 58 -4.26 -10.73 2.93
N TRP A 59 -5.01 -9.63 2.89
CA TRP A 59 -6.39 -9.60 3.39
C TRP A 59 -7.36 -10.44 2.53
N GLY A 60 -6.95 -10.85 1.33
CA GLY A 60 -7.74 -11.69 0.43
C GLY A 60 -8.17 -12.99 1.11
N GLY A 61 -9.47 -13.32 1.01
CA GLY A 61 -10.08 -14.48 1.69
C GLY A 61 -10.52 -14.20 3.14
N HIS A 62 -10.02 -13.14 3.78
CA HIS A 62 -10.42 -12.74 5.14
C HIS A 62 -11.46 -11.61 5.15
N MET A 63 -11.53 -10.82 4.07
CA MET A 63 -12.40 -9.63 3.97
C MET A 63 -13.87 -9.89 4.33
N GLU A 64 -14.51 -10.87 3.69
CA GLU A 64 -15.93 -11.18 3.91
C GLU A 64 -16.22 -11.49 5.39
N ARG A 65 -15.31 -12.22 6.04
CA ARG A 65 -15.44 -12.57 7.47
C ARG A 65 -15.32 -11.35 8.36
N VAL A 66 -14.38 -10.46 8.07
CA VAL A 66 -14.20 -9.19 8.81
C VAL A 66 -15.44 -8.30 8.67
N GLU A 67 -15.95 -8.18 7.45
CA GLU A 67 -17.13 -7.37 7.17
C GLU A 67 -18.39 -7.93 7.84
N SER A 68 -18.57 -9.26 7.85
CA SER A 68 -19.71 -9.90 8.53
C SER A 68 -19.76 -9.58 10.03
N ARG A 69 -18.61 -9.30 10.65
CA ARG A 69 -18.46 -8.91 12.06
C ARG A 69 -18.61 -7.41 12.30
N GLN A 70 -18.97 -6.64 11.27
CA GLN A 70 -19.08 -5.17 11.31
C GLN A 70 -17.73 -4.47 11.57
N TYR A 71 -16.64 -5.01 11.01
CA TYR A 71 -15.31 -4.40 11.04
C TYR A 71 -14.79 -4.10 9.63
N MET A 72 -13.81 -3.21 9.54
CA MET A 72 -13.02 -2.96 8.33
C MET A 72 -11.52 -3.05 8.65
N PRO A 73 -10.67 -3.39 7.66
CA PRO A 73 -9.22 -3.32 7.81
C PRO A 73 -8.73 -1.92 8.19
N ALA A 74 -7.86 -1.85 9.19
CA ALA A 74 -7.24 -0.62 9.66
C ALA A 74 -5.71 -0.66 9.61
N GLY A 75 -5.11 -1.81 9.34
CA GLY A 75 -3.66 -1.99 9.20
C GLY A 75 -3.31 -3.23 8.38
N PRO A 76 -2.02 -3.46 8.11
CA PRO A 76 -1.55 -4.66 7.41
C PRO A 76 -1.80 -5.92 8.24
N VAL A 77 -2.01 -7.05 7.56
CA VAL A 77 -1.91 -8.37 8.20
C VAL A 77 -0.45 -8.74 8.31
N ILE A 78 0.00 -9.01 9.53
CA ILE A 78 1.38 -9.38 9.81
C ILE A 78 1.38 -10.73 10.52
N ASP A 79 2.12 -11.68 9.94
CA ASP A 79 2.47 -12.93 10.61
C ASP A 79 3.83 -12.78 11.28
N VAL A 80 3.95 -13.20 12.53
CA VAL A 80 5.18 -13.08 13.34
C VAL A 80 5.49 -14.41 13.98
N ALA A 81 6.73 -14.87 13.78
CA ALA A 81 7.27 -16.06 14.41
C ALA A 81 8.50 -15.70 15.24
N VAL A 82 8.39 -15.78 16.57
CA VAL A 82 9.55 -15.63 17.45
C VAL A 82 10.43 -16.87 17.34
N THR A 83 11.70 -16.67 16.97
CA THR A 83 12.66 -17.75 16.77
C THR A 83 13.61 -17.94 17.94
N ALA A 84 13.83 -16.89 18.75
CA ALA A 84 14.59 -16.96 19.99
C ALA A 84 14.22 -15.83 20.96
N GLY A 85 14.29 -16.11 22.26
CA GLY A 85 13.96 -15.17 23.34
C GLY A 85 12.45 -14.94 23.53
N GLN A 86 12.09 -13.96 24.34
CA GLN A 86 10.69 -13.60 24.62
C GLN A 86 10.37 -12.13 24.33
N LEU A 87 9.32 -11.89 23.54
CA LEU A 87 8.74 -10.55 23.36
C LEU A 87 7.98 -10.11 24.62
N SER A 88 8.27 -8.90 25.11
CA SER A 88 7.53 -8.31 26.23
C SER A 88 6.35 -7.46 25.78
N GLU A 89 6.47 -6.81 24.63
CA GLU A 89 5.46 -5.94 24.06
C GLU A 89 5.57 -5.92 22.54
N MET A 90 4.44 -5.80 21.83
CA MET A 90 4.42 -5.56 20.40
C MET A 90 3.28 -4.63 20.04
N HIS A 91 3.53 -3.75 19.07
CA HIS A 91 2.51 -2.88 18.50
C HIS A 91 2.41 -3.09 17.00
N LEU A 92 1.18 -3.21 16.52
CA LEU A 92 0.89 -3.27 15.09
C LEU A 92 0.62 -1.87 14.55
N PRO A 93 1.18 -1.52 13.38
CA PRO A 93 0.87 -0.25 12.72
C PRO A 93 -0.59 -0.25 12.21
N HIS A 94 -1.17 0.94 12.11
CA HIS A 94 -2.43 1.17 11.40
C HIS A 94 -2.32 2.38 10.48
N TRP A 95 -3.19 2.44 9.48
CA TRP A 95 -3.26 3.56 8.53
C TRP A 95 -4.38 4.55 8.84
N VAL A 96 -5.22 4.32 9.85
CA VAL A 96 -6.36 5.19 10.17
C VAL A 96 -5.92 6.44 10.94
N CYS A 97 -6.48 7.60 10.59
CA CYS A 97 -6.32 8.86 11.32
C CYS A 97 -7.11 8.83 12.64
N ILE A 98 -6.45 9.00 13.78
CA ILE A 98 -7.08 8.84 15.11
C ILE A 98 -8.04 9.97 15.49
N ASP A 99 -7.92 11.15 14.86
CA ASP A 99 -8.88 12.24 15.06
C ASP A 99 -10.33 11.82 14.74
N ASP A 100 -10.51 10.68 14.05
CA ASP A 100 -11.80 10.11 13.65
C ASP A 100 -12.37 9.02 14.60
N ILE A 101 -11.82 8.80 15.82
CA ILE A 101 -12.35 8.02 16.99
C ILE A 101 -11.44 6.83 17.41
N PRO A 102 -10.67 6.91 18.53
CA PRO A 102 -9.79 5.83 19.01
C PRO A 102 -10.51 4.60 19.59
N ASP A 103 -11.73 4.75 20.11
CA ASP A 103 -12.45 3.68 20.85
C ASP A 103 -13.04 2.58 19.95
N LYS A 104 -12.72 2.61 18.65
CA LYS A 104 -13.27 1.68 17.63
C LYS A 104 -12.26 0.66 17.13
N PHE A 105 -11.00 0.76 17.54
CA PHE A 105 -9.97 -0.17 17.12
C PHE A 105 -10.11 -1.50 17.85
N ALA A 106 -9.67 -2.56 17.18
CA ALA A 106 -9.55 -3.90 17.72
C ALA A 106 -8.43 -4.64 16.97
N VAL A 107 -8.00 -5.78 17.49
CA VAL A 107 -7.05 -6.68 16.82
C VAL A 107 -7.79 -7.93 16.38
N LEU A 108 -7.69 -8.24 15.10
CA LEU A 108 -8.14 -9.50 14.55
C LEU A 108 -7.01 -10.51 14.62
N HIS A 109 -7.29 -11.63 15.26
CA HIS A 109 -6.47 -12.85 15.21
C HIS A 109 -7.00 -13.70 14.08
N LEU A 110 -6.13 -14.06 13.15
CA LEU A 110 -6.45 -14.92 12.02
C LEU A 110 -5.92 -16.32 12.35
N ASP A 111 -6.84 -17.24 12.59
CA ASP A 111 -6.54 -18.62 12.99
C ASP A 111 -7.32 -19.57 12.07
N ASP A 112 -6.69 -20.66 11.65
CA ASP A 112 -7.31 -21.74 10.88
C ASP A 112 -8.50 -22.39 11.62
N CYS A 113 -8.52 -22.31 12.95
CA CYS A 113 -9.61 -22.79 13.80
C CYS A 113 -10.73 -21.73 14.00
N GLY A 114 -10.55 -20.53 13.47
CA GLY A 114 -11.54 -19.46 13.42
C GLY A 114 -11.01 -18.13 13.95
N ASP A 115 -11.28 -17.05 13.21
CA ASP A 115 -10.82 -15.71 13.59
C ASP A 115 -11.47 -15.25 14.91
N PHE A 116 -10.73 -14.51 15.74
CA PHE A 116 -11.26 -13.84 16.94
C PHE A 116 -10.88 -12.36 16.97
N VAL A 117 -11.75 -11.52 17.54
CA VAL A 117 -11.54 -10.07 17.65
C VAL A 117 -11.26 -9.72 19.10
N GLU A 118 -10.07 -9.20 19.35
CA GLU A 118 -9.59 -8.75 20.64
C GLU A 118 -9.79 -7.23 20.79
N GLU A 119 -10.39 -6.81 21.89
CA GLU A 119 -10.51 -5.39 22.23
C GLU A 119 -9.16 -4.84 22.72
N VAL A 120 -8.79 -3.66 22.24
CA VAL A 120 -7.47 -3.06 22.48
C VAL A 120 -7.56 -2.01 23.58
N ARG A 121 -6.51 -1.91 24.39
CA ARG A 121 -6.48 -0.99 25.54
C ARG A 121 -5.70 0.30 25.26
N GLU A 122 -4.75 0.25 24.34
CA GLU A 122 -3.84 1.35 24.05
C GLU A 122 -3.69 1.51 22.55
N VAL A 123 -4.09 2.70 22.07
CA VAL A 123 -4.05 3.11 20.67
C VAL A 123 -3.30 4.44 20.62
N THR A 124 -2.23 4.49 19.85
CA THR A 124 -1.43 5.70 19.57
C THR A 124 -1.71 6.16 18.15
N ALA A 125 -1.32 7.38 17.76
CA ALA A 125 -1.62 7.97 16.44
C ALA A 125 -1.32 7.09 15.21
N SER A 126 -0.46 6.07 15.32
CA SER A 126 -0.11 5.17 14.22
C SER A 126 -0.04 3.69 14.59
N HIS A 127 -0.25 3.32 15.85
CA HIS A 127 -0.07 1.94 16.32
C HIS A 127 -1.08 1.53 17.37
N VAL A 128 -1.40 0.23 17.39
CA VAL A 128 -2.17 -0.44 18.43
C VAL A 128 -1.25 -1.38 19.20
N LYS A 129 -1.24 -1.27 20.52
CA LYS A 129 -0.54 -2.21 21.39
C LYS A 129 -1.34 -3.51 21.53
N LEU A 130 -0.66 -4.64 21.32
CA LEU A 130 -1.26 -5.97 21.50
C LEU A 130 -1.36 -6.32 22.98
N ASN A 131 -2.48 -6.91 23.44
CA ASN A 131 -2.50 -7.53 24.77
C ASN A 131 -1.99 -8.97 24.71
N GLU A 132 -2.19 -9.68 23.59
CA GLU A 132 -1.71 -11.04 23.39
C GLU A 132 -0.62 -11.13 22.30
N LEU A 133 0.50 -11.78 22.66
CA LEU A 133 1.71 -11.87 21.83
C LEU A 133 1.96 -13.29 21.27
N THR A 134 1.14 -14.25 21.65
CA THR A 134 1.08 -15.61 21.11
C THR A 134 0.05 -15.68 19.99
N TYR A 135 0.26 -16.60 19.05
CA TYR A 135 -0.57 -16.84 17.86
C TYR A 135 -0.59 -15.66 16.87
N PHE A 136 -0.14 -15.92 15.66
CA PHE A 136 -0.15 -15.02 14.51
C PHE A 136 -0.60 -15.86 13.29
N PRO A 137 -1.15 -15.24 12.22
CA PRO A 137 -1.19 -13.81 11.89
C PRO A 137 -2.19 -12.94 12.64
N LYS A 138 -1.89 -11.64 12.72
CA LYS A 138 -2.74 -10.61 13.33
C LYS A 138 -2.85 -9.36 12.46
N ALA A 139 -3.94 -8.61 12.63
CA ALA A 139 -4.13 -7.35 11.95
C ALA A 139 -4.98 -6.38 12.77
N VAL A 140 -4.74 -5.07 12.60
CA VAL A 140 -5.59 -4.04 13.20
C VAL A 140 -6.86 -3.89 12.36
N VAL A 141 -8.01 -3.91 13.03
CA VAL A 141 -9.33 -3.65 12.45
C VAL A 141 -10.03 -2.53 13.19
N MET A 142 -11.03 -1.93 12.56
CA MET A 142 -11.86 -0.87 13.15
C MET A 142 -13.34 -1.18 12.94
N LYS A 143 -14.17 -0.96 13.96
CA LYS A 143 -15.64 -1.09 13.83
C LYS A 143 -16.13 -0.20 12.70
N MET A 144 -16.97 -0.75 11.82
CA MET A 144 -17.61 -0.02 10.74
C MET A 144 -18.42 1.16 11.30
N GLY A 145 -18.47 2.26 10.54
CA GLY A 145 -19.13 3.48 10.94
C GLY A 145 -18.98 4.58 9.89
N PRO A 146 -19.05 5.85 10.30
CA PRO A 146 -18.83 6.98 9.39
C PRO A 146 -17.48 6.88 8.68
N PRO A 147 -17.37 7.42 7.44
CA PRO A 147 -16.11 7.36 6.70
C PRO A 147 -14.97 8.08 7.43
N VAL A 148 -13.88 7.35 7.65
CA VAL A 148 -12.64 7.85 8.29
C VAL A 148 -11.60 8.25 7.25
N LYS A 149 -10.58 8.99 7.68
CA LYS A 149 -9.40 9.27 6.86
C LYS A 149 -8.31 8.23 7.10
N ILE A 150 -7.62 7.85 6.02
CA ILE A 150 -6.54 6.85 6.06
C ILE A 150 -5.29 7.33 5.33
N SER A 151 -4.13 6.86 5.77
CA SER A 151 -2.85 7.02 5.09
C SER A 151 -2.83 6.09 3.88
N CYS A 152 -2.57 6.66 2.71
CA CYS A 152 -2.55 5.95 1.44
C CYS A 152 -1.17 5.99 0.78
N ASN A 153 -0.97 5.11 -0.19
CA ASN A 153 0.09 5.16 -1.19
C ASN A 153 -0.52 5.45 -2.57
N VAL A 154 0.22 6.20 -3.39
CA VAL A 154 -0.08 6.34 -4.82
C VAL A 154 0.98 5.58 -5.59
N LEU A 155 0.58 4.54 -6.31
CA LEU A 155 1.49 3.71 -7.10
C LEU A 155 1.37 4.05 -8.57
N LEU A 156 2.51 4.25 -9.23
CA LEU A 156 2.57 4.61 -10.64
C LEU A 156 3.32 3.52 -11.41
N TYR A 157 2.71 3.07 -12.50
CA TYR A 157 3.31 2.12 -13.42
C TYR A 157 3.17 2.65 -14.83
N TYR A 158 4.20 2.52 -15.65
CA TYR A 158 4.16 2.94 -17.05
C TYR A 158 4.38 1.77 -18.00
N LYS A 159 3.78 1.85 -19.18
CA LYS A 159 4.02 0.88 -20.25
C LYS A 159 5.28 1.30 -21.03
N PRO A 160 6.36 0.50 -21.05
CA PRO A 160 7.54 0.79 -21.86
C PRO A 160 7.29 0.49 -23.35
N ASN A 161 8.16 1.04 -24.20
CA ASN A 161 8.22 0.83 -25.65
C ASN A 161 6.94 1.22 -26.40
N THR A 162 6.23 2.23 -25.91
CA THR A 162 5.06 2.83 -26.57
C THR A 162 5.42 4.19 -27.17
N PRO A 163 4.77 4.62 -28.28
CA PRO A 163 5.02 5.93 -28.89
C PRO A 163 4.44 7.09 -28.08
N PHE A 164 3.61 6.80 -27.08
CA PHE A 164 2.99 7.71 -26.11
C PHE A 164 3.37 7.28 -24.68
N LEU A 165 3.04 8.08 -23.67
CA LEU A 165 3.10 7.66 -22.28
C LEU A 165 1.75 7.08 -21.85
N LYS A 166 1.75 5.82 -21.42
CA LYS A 166 0.61 5.16 -20.81
C LYS A 166 0.94 4.82 -19.35
N LEU A 167 0.14 5.30 -18.41
CA LEU A 167 0.30 5.03 -16.97
C LEU A 167 -0.93 4.32 -16.41
N HIS A 168 -0.69 3.44 -15.43
CA HIS A 168 -1.69 3.07 -14.42
C HIS A 168 -1.32 3.74 -13.10
N VAL A 169 -2.28 4.45 -12.50
CA VAL A 169 -2.12 5.15 -11.23
C VAL A 169 -3.12 4.60 -10.22
N PHE A 170 -2.60 3.93 -9.20
CA PHE A 170 -3.40 3.32 -8.13
C PHE A 170 -3.36 4.19 -6.88
N VAL A 171 -4.48 4.29 -6.18
CA VAL A 171 -4.55 4.86 -4.82
C VAL A 171 -4.96 3.73 -3.89
N ILE A 172 -4.04 3.30 -3.03
CA ILE A 172 -4.26 2.18 -2.12
C ILE A 172 -4.00 2.61 -0.68
N PRO A 173 -4.60 1.95 0.33
CA PRO A 173 -4.13 2.02 1.71
C PRO A 173 -2.63 1.68 1.80
N ASN A 174 -1.96 2.10 2.88
CA ASN A 174 -0.57 1.73 3.14
C ASN A 174 -0.43 0.24 3.54
N ASP A 175 -0.73 -0.65 2.61
CA ASP A 175 -0.78 -2.11 2.75
C ASP A 175 0.31 -2.75 1.87
N PRO A 176 1.41 -3.24 2.46
CA PRO A 176 2.50 -3.84 1.71
C PRO A 176 2.13 -5.13 0.95
N ALA A 177 1.17 -5.92 1.46
CA ALA A 177 0.72 -7.13 0.77
C ALA A 177 -0.10 -6.77 -0.48
N LEU A 178 -0.99 -5.79 -0.36
CA LEU A 178 -1.76 -5.27 -1.50
C LEU A 178 -0.83 -4.60 -2.53
N GLN A 179 0.12 -3.78 -2.09
CA GLN A 179 1.11 -3.17 -2.99
C GLN A 179 1.89 -4.24 -3.76
N ARG A 180 2.35 -5.29 -3.08
CA ARG A 180 3.07 -6.40 -3.73
C ARG A 180 2.19 -7.15 -4.74
N LYS A 181 0.90 -7.34 -4.47
CA LYS A 181 -0.06 -7.92 -5.42
C LYS A 181 -0.15 -7.05 -6.69
N VAL A 182 -0.31 -5.74 -6.53
CA VAL A 182 -0.37 -4.79 -7.67
C VAL A 182 0.96 -4.78 -8.43
N ASP A 183 2.10 -4.70 -7.72
CA ASP A 183 3.44 -4.74 -8.31
C ASP A 183 3.61 -5.98 -9.21
N LYS A 184 3.25 -7.17 -8.71
CA LYS A 184 3.33 -8.42 -9.47
C LYS A 184 2.43 -8.43 -10.70
N GLN A 185 1.18 -7.98 -10.55
CA GLN A 185 0.22 -7.95 -11.65
C GLN A 185 0.68 -7.02 -12.78
N GLU A 186 1.10 -5.80 -12.44
CA GLU A 186 1.57 -4.81 -13.41
C GLU A 186 2.86 -5.29 -14.10
N LEU A 187 3.78 -5.92 -13.36
CA LEU A 187 4.96 -6.56 -13.94
C LEU A 187 4.60 -7.73 -14.89
N CYS A 188 3.61 -8.58 -14.55
CA CYS A 188 3.10 -9.64 -15.46
C CYS A 188 2.58 -9.01 -16.77
N TYR A 189 1.87 -7.89 -16.68
CA TYR A 189 1.38 -7.14 -17.85
C TYR A 189 2.48 -6.32 -18.55
N GLY A 190 3.73 -6.42 -18.11
CA GLY A 190 4.89 -5.78 -18.71
C GLY A 190 4.88 -4.26 -18.55
N TYR A 191 4.38 -3.75 -17.43
CA TYR A 191 4.57 -2.38 -16.97
C TYR A 191 5.81 -2.28 -16.08
N GLU A 192 6.34 -1.07 -15.93
CA GLU A 192 7.47 -0.76 -15.06
C GLU A 192 7.04 0.28 -13.99
N LYS A 193 7.51 0.11 -12.76
CA LYS A 193 7.15 0.98 -11.63
C LYS A 193 7.91 2.31 -11.66
N ILE A 194 7.21 3.41 -11.39
CA ILE A 194 7.79 4.73 -11.13
C ILE A 194 7.72 5.00 -9.63
N THR A 195 8.88 5.23 -9.00
CA THR A 195 8.93 5.53 -7.56
C THR A 195 8.68 7.02 -7.32
N LYS A 196 7.62 7.34 -6.57
CA LYS A 196 7.28 8.70 -6.16
C LYS A 196 6.85 8.74 -4.70
N PRO A 197 6.99 9.91 -4.03
CA PRO A 197 6.50 10.09 -2.67
C PRO A 197 5.00 9.81 -2.57
N ARG A 198 4.58 9.24 -1.45
CA ARG A 198 3.16 9.06 -1.10
C ARG A 198 2.54 10.40 -0.65
N PRO A 199 1.20 10.50 -0.56
CA PRO A 199 0.53 11.64 0.06
C PRO A 199 0.96 11.84 1.53
N ASP A 200 1.21 13.09 1.92
CA ASP A 200 1.46 13.46 3.32
C ASP A 200 0.15 13.52 4.13
N GLU A 201 -0.96 13.86 3.46
CA GLU A 201 -2.28 13.95 4.07
C GLU A 201 -3.04 12.62 4.07
N TYR A 202 -3.89 12.44 5.10
CA TYR A 202 -4.84 11.33 5.15
C TYR A 202 -6.00 11.54 4.17
N LEU A 203 -6.36 10.51 3.42
CA LEU A 203 -7.45 10.52 2.43
C LEU A 203 -8.72 9.95 3.01
N LYS A 204 -9.86 10.63 2.79
CA LYS A 204 -11.15 10.19 3.31
C LYS A 204 -11.70 9.00 2.54
N MET A 205 -11.97 7.90 3.24
CA MET A 205 -12.62 6.71 2.70
C MET A 205 -14.00 7.03 2.15
N HIS A 206 -14.46 6.20 1.20
CA HIS A 206 -15.75 6.30 0.51
C HIS A 206 -16.02 7.63 -0.21
N HIS A 207 -15.04 8.53 -0.28
CA HIS A 207 -15.10 9.75 -1.08
C HIS A 207 -14.57 9.50 -2.49
N GLY A 208 -15.06 10.31 -3.43
CA GLY A 208 -14.56 10.34 -4.79
C GLY A 208 -13.29 11.16 -4.89
N PHE A 209 -12.34 10.66 -5.66
CA PHE A 209 -11.15 11.38 -6.08
C PHE A 209 -11.12 11.47 -7.59
N SER A 210 -10.46 12.51 -8.11
CA SER A 210 -10.13 12.68 -9.52
C SER A 210 -8.63 12.89 -9.65
N LEU A 211 -8.03 12.30 -10.69
CA LEU A 211 -6.65 12.55 -11.07
C LEU A 211 -6.64 13.55 -12.24
N THR A 212 -5.79 14.56 -12.15
CA THR A 212 -5.58 15.54 -13.21
C THR A 212 -4.10 15.63 -13.57
N ALA A 213 -3.81 16.13 -14.77
CA ALA A 213 -2.46 16.46 -15.21
C ALA A 213 -2.44 17.91 -15.70
N ASP A 214 -1.36 18.63 -15.46
CA ASP A 214 -1.17 20.00 -15.98
C ASP A 214 -0.58 20.02 -17.40
N THR A 215 -1.11 19.14 -18.27
CA THR A 215 -0.83 19.11 -19.70
C THR A 215 -2.13 18.90 -20.48
N ASP A 216 -2.30 19.67 -21.55
CA ASP A 216 -3.50 19.61 -22.39
C ASP A 216 -3.61 18.30 -23.21
N SER A 217 -2.53 17.52 -23.26
CA SER A 217 -2.47 16.25 -24.00
C SER A 217 -2.82 15.02 -23.17
N ALA A 218 -3.17 15.21 -21.90
CA ALA A 218 -3.52 14.11 -21.00
C ALA A 218 -4.99 13.71 -21.12
N GLU A 219 -5.21 12.43 -21.40
CA GLU A 219 -6.51 11.78 -21.24
C GLU A 219 -6.46 10.87 -20.01
N ILE A 220 -7.39 11.07 -19.08
CA ILE A 220 -7.44 10.33 -17.81
C ILE A 220 -8.80 9.68 -17.64
N GLN A 221 -8.80 8.36 -17.42
CA GLN A 221 -10.01 7.59 -17.17
C GLN A 221 -9.82 6.61 -15.99
N PRO A 222 -10.84 6.37 -15.16
CA PRO A 222 -12.12 7.06 -15.15
C PRO A 222 -12.00 8.49 -14.59
N LYS A 223 -13.01 9.34 -14.80
CA LYS A 223 -13.02 10.71 -14.27
C LYS A 223 -13.01 10.77 -12.73
N LYS A 224 -13.50 9.71 -12.09
CA LYS A 224 -13.63 9.60 -10.64
C LYS A 224 -13.45 8.15 -10.19
N ILE A 225 -12.70 7.96 -9.11
CA ILE A 225 -12.61 6.69 -8.39
C ILE A 225 -13.03 6.94 -6.95
N THR A 226 -13.76 6.00 -6.35
CA THR A 226 -14.06 6.05 -4.92
C THR A 226 -13.00 5.27 -4.16
N LEU A 227 -12.36 5.90 -3.17
CA LEU A 227 -11.41 5.21 -2.30
C LEU A 227 -12.16 4.20 -1.43
N ARG A 228 -11.85 2.92 -1.62
CA ARG A 228 -12.43 1.78 -0.89
C ARG A 228 -11.32 0.80 -0.54
N TYR A 229 -11.54 0.01 0.50
CA TYR A 229 -10.73 -1.17 0.77
C TYR A 229 -11.52 -2.37 0.26
N ASN A 230 -11.34 -2.75 -1.00
CA ASN A 230 -11.90 -3.96 -1.58
C ASN A 230 -10.71 -4.81 -2.06
N GLY A 231 -10.19 -5.69 -1.21
CA GLY A 231 -8.99 -6.50 -1.48
C GLY A 231 -9.03 -7.38 -2.75
N GLN A 232 -10.11 -7.32 -3.53
CA GLN A 232 -10.36 -8.03 -4.77
C GLN A 232 -10.16 -7.16 -6.02
N ASP A 233 -10.67 -5.92 -6.08
CA ASP A 233 -10.65 -5.08 -7.29
C ASP A 233 -9.92 -3.75 -7.07
N SER A 234 -8.66 -3.68 -7.51
CA SER A 234 -7.88 -2.45 -7.45
C SER A 234 -8.32 -1.52 -8.59
N ASN A 235 -9.21 -0.58 -8.32
CA ASN A 235 -9.54 0.49 -9.28
C ASN A 235 -8.33 1.42 -9.45
N PHE A 236 -7.99 1.75 -10.69
CA PHE A 236 -6.89 2.64 -11.04
C PHE A 236 -7.29 3.65 -12.11
N TYR A 237 -6.53 4.74 -12.20
CA TYR A 237 -6.62 5.66 -13.33
C TYR A 237 -5.67 5.20 -14.43
N GLU A 238 -6.20 5.03 -15.63
CA GLU A 238 -5.42 4.99 -16.86
C GLU A 238 -5.15 6.43 -17.30
N VAL A 239 -3.87 6.76 -17.52
CA VAL A 239 -3.43 8.06 -18.04
C VAL A 239 -2.75 7.83 -19.37
N TYR A 240 -3.18 8.57 -20.38
CA TYR A 240 -2.59 8.56 -21.72
C TYR A 240 -2.12 9.96 -22.09
N ILE A 241 -0.87 10.09 -22.53
CA ILE A 241 -0.25 11.35 -22.96
C ILE A 241 0.50 11.09 -24.28
N GLU A 242 0.02 11.66 -25.39
CA GLU A 242 0.59 11.40 -26.73
C GLU A 242 2.06 11.82 -26.86
N ASN A 243 2.39 12.99 -26.32
CA ASN A 243 3.68 13.63 -26.55
C ASN A 243 4.30 14.12 -25.23
N PRO A 244 4.88 13.22 -24.41
CA PRO A 244 5.41 13.55 -23.08
C PRO A 244 6.78 14.26 -23.15
N LYS A 245 6.95 15.25 -24.04
CA LYS A 245 8.23 15.93 -24.33
C LYS A 245 8.69 16.88 -23.23
N GLY A 246 7.95 17.01 -22.12
CA GLY A 246 8.27 17.91 -21.02
C GLY A 246 7.90 17.31 -19.66
N CYS A 247 8.23 18.05 -18.61
CA CYS A 247 7.76 17.73 -17.27
C CYS A 247 6.29 18.12 -17.13
N PHE A 248 5.53 17.32 -16.40
CA PHE A 248 4.15 17.61 -16.02
C PHE A 248 3.91 17.12 -14.60
N ASN A 249 2.92 17.66 -13.92
CA ASN A 249 2.47 17.23 -12.61
C ASN A 249 1.18 16.44 -12.72
N LEU A 250 1.14 15.29 -12.07
CA LEU A 250 -0.10 14.62 -11.70
C LEU A 250 -0.60 15.18 -10.37
N LYS A 251 -1.91 15.41 -10.27
CA LYS A 251 -2.56 15.94 -9.08
C LYS A 251 -3.77 15.08 -8.72
N LEU A 252 -3.76 14.52 -7.53
CA LEU A 252 -4.92 13.84 -6.95
C LEU A 252 -5.70 14.84 -6.11
N GLN A 253 -7.01 14.91 -6.29
CA GLN A 253 -7.88 15.83 -5.56
C GLN A 253 -9.25 15.20 -5.32
N TYR A 254 -10.00 15.72 -4.35
CA TYR A 254 -11.39 15.31 -4.15
C TYR A 254 -12.22 15.63 -5.40
N ALA A 255 -12.99 14.66 -5.86
CA ALA A 255 -13.88 14.84 -7.00
C ALA A 255 -15.07 15.72 -6.55
N LEU A 256 -15.17 16.92 -7.12
CA LEU A 256 -16.24 17.87 -6.84
C LEU A 256 -17.61 17.21 -7.06
N SER A 257 -18.49 17.34 -6.07
CA SER A 257 -19.80 16.69 -6.11
C SER A 257 -20.83 17.51 -6.89
N LYS A 258 -20.75 18.86 -6.89
CA LYS A 258 -21.59 19.80 -7.70
C LYS A 258 -20.91 21.18 -7.88
N LYS A 259 -21.46 22.00 -8.81
CA LYS A 259 -21.01 23.34 -9.28
C LYS A 259 -20.62 24.41 -8.25
N TYR A 260 -20.80 24.18 -6.94
CA TYR A 260 -20.61 25.19 -5.88
C TYR A 260 -19.76 24.72 -4.70
N GLU A 261 -19.05 23.60 -4.82
CA GLU A 261 -18.07 23.21 -3.81
C GLU A 261 -16.75 23.96 -4.01
N PRO A 262 -16.06 24.34 -2.92
CA PRO A 262 -14.74 24.93 -3.01
C PRO A 262 -13.80 23.97 -3.75
N VAL A 263 -12.99 24.52 -4.65
CA VAL A 263 -11.88 23.79 -5.26
C VAL A 263 -10.93 23.41 -4.13
N TYR A 264 -10.96 22.15 -3.70
CA TYR A 264 -10.00 21.65 -2.72
C TYR A 264 -8.60 21.70 -3.32
N GLU A 265 -7.61 22.09 -2.51
CA GLU A 265 -6.22 21.90 -2.88
C GLU A 265 -5.95 20.41 -3.17
N PRO A 266 -5.04 20.08 -4.11
CA PRO A 266 -4.67 18.71 -4.36
C PRO A 266 -4.13 18.04 -3.09
N VAL A 267 -4.67 16.87 -2.75
CA VAL A 267 -4.20 16.04 -1.62
C VAL A 267 -2.86 15.36 -1.91
N TRP A 268 -2.46 15.34 -3.19
CA TRP A 268 -1.17 14.84 -3.64
C TRP A 268 -0.81 15.47 -4.98
N THR A 269 0.43 15.95 -5.12
CA THR A 269 0.98 16.46 -6.37
C THR A 269 2.33 15.81 -6.62
N CYS A 270 2.56 15.35 -7.84
CA CYS A 270 3.80 14.69 -8.22
C CYS A 270 4.27 15.13 -9.60
N LYS A 271 5.50 15.63 -9.67
CA LYS A 271 6.18 15.94 -10.93
C LYS A 271 6.73 14.67 -11.58
N LEU A 272 6.32 14.42 -12.82
CA LEU A 272 6.89 13.44 -13.72
C LEU A 272 7.81 14.12 -14.73
N GLN A 273 8.99 13.54 -14.90
CA GLN A 273 10.04 13.98 -15.81
C GLN A 273 10.28 12.87 -16.84
N LYS A 274 10.94 13.22 -17.96
CA LYS A 274 11.23 12.25 -19.02
C LYS A 274 12.02 11.03 -18.52
N ASP A 275 12.92 11.24 -17.56
CA ASP A 275 13.77 10.20 -16.98
C ASP A 275 13.02 9.25 -16.05
N ASP A 276 11.81 9.60 -15.60
CA ASP A 276 10.94 8.70 -14.82
C ASP A 276 10.34 7.59 -15.71
N HIS A 277 10.31 7.79 -17.02
CA HIS A 277 9.75 6.86 -18.00
C HIS A 277 10.63 6.80 -19.27
N PRO A 278 11.89 6.36 -19.13
CA PRO A 278 12.91 6.50 -20.18
C PRO A 278 12.62 5.66 -21.42
N LYS A 279 11.74 4.65 -21.33
CA LYS A 279 11.38 3.73 -22.42
C LYS A 279 10.07 4.09 -23.14
N SER A 280 9.39 5.19 -22.78
CA SER A 280 8.14 5.61 -23.42
C SER A 280 8.35 6.80 -24.37
N GLY A 281 7.40 7.06 -25.26
CA GLY A 281 7.39 8.25 -26.11
C GLY A 281 8.40 8.23 -27.26
N TYR A 282 8.78 7.04 -27.76
CA TYR A 282 9.59 6.90 -28.98
C TYR A 282 8.65 6.71 -30.17
N GLY A 283 8.51 7.72 -31.01
CA GLY A 283 7.91 7.55 -32.34
C GLY A 283 8.72 6.54 -33.14
N GLU A 284 8.05 5.77 -34.02
CA GLU A 284 8.70 4.79 -34.90
C GLU A 284 9.94 5.40 -35.59
N GLY A 285 11.14 5.01 -35.15
CA GLY A 285 12.33 5.11 -35.99
C GLY A 285 12.20 4.11 -37.15
N PRO A 286 12.83 4.37 -38.31
CA PRO A 286 12.59 3.59 -39.52
C PRO A 286 12.83 2.10 -39.27
N ARG A 287 11.79 1.29 -39.49
CA ARG A 287 11.87 -0.18 -39.44
C ARG A 287 12.95 -0.62 -40.43
N SER A 288 14.12 -0.98 -39.92
CA SER A 288 15.06 -1.79 -40.67
C SER A 288 14.43 -3.18 -40.81
N SER A 289 13.92 -3.46 -42.00
CA SER A 289 13.48 -4.78 -42.41
C SER A 289 14.70 -5.71 -42.47
N ARG A 290 14.90 -6.51 -41.42
CA ARG A 290 15.60 -7.80 -41.54
C ARG A 290 14.76 -8.91 -40.93
N GLY A 291 14.58 -9.95 -41.73
CA GLY A 291 13.52 -10.93 -41.63
C GLY A 291 13.62 -11.90 -40.45
N VAL A 292 12.41 -12.26 -39.99
CA VAL A 292 11.91 -13.51 -39.41
C VAL A 292 12.89 -14.66 -39.19
N THR A 293 12.92 -15.21 -37.97
CA THR A 293 12.55 -16.63 -37.68
C THR A 293 12.50 -16.90 -36.18
N GLY A 294 11.47 -17.63 -35.73
CA GLY A 294 11.41 -18.28 -34.41
C GLY A 294 10.29 -17.79 -33.48
N VAL A 295 9.04 -18.17 -33.76
CA VAL A 295 7.97 -18.14 -32.77
C VAL A 295 8.12 -19.36 -31.86
N THR A 296 8.43 -19.11 -30.59
CA THR A 296 8.08 -20.03 -29.49
C THR A 296 7.17 -19.27 -28.55
N THR A 297 5.88 -19.53 -28.67
CA THR A 297 4.86 -19.19 -27.69
C THR A 297 5.18 -19.92 -26.40
N VAL A 298 5.64 -19.19 -25.39
CA VAL A 298 5.54 -19.64 -24.00
C VAL A 298 4.31 -18.93 -23.44
N ASP A 299 3.22 -19.67 -23.36
CA ASP A 299 2.05 -19.27 -22.60
C ASP A 299 2.48 -19.06 -21.15
N LYS A 300 2.64 -17.80 -20.75
CA LYS A 300 2.62 -17.43 -19.35
C LYS A 300 1.16 -17.33 -18.94
N HIS A 301 0.60 -18.45 -18.49
CA HIS A 301 -0.59 -18.38 -17.65
C HIS A 301 -0.22 -17.58 -16.40
N CYS A 302 -0.76 -16.37 -16.29
CA CYS A 302 -0.86 -15.66 -15.01
C CYS A 302 -2.19 -16.14 -14.39
N GLU A 303 -2.10 -17.06 -13.42
CA GLU A 303 -3.16 -17.37 -12.47
C GLU A 303 -3.14 -16.38 -11.31
#